data_AF-A0A948KPM4-F1
#
_entry.id   AF-A0A948KPM4-F1
#
_cell.length_a   1.000
_cell.length_b   1.000
_cell.length_c   1.000
_cell.angle_alpha   90.00
_cell.angle_beta   90.00
_cell.angle_gamma   90.00
#
_symmetry.space_group_name_H-M   'P 1'
#
loop_
_entity.id
_entity.type
_entity.pdbx_description
1 polymer ?
#
loop_
_entity_poly.entity_id
_entity_poly.type
_entity_poly.pdbx_seq_one_letter_code
_entity_poly.pdbx_strand_id
1 'polypeptide(L)'
;MNIRVYCMCAAVIMLSSCSIPWIKDKDAGQTGTGDSILQEHPAASDKLVEETVDLCVSMQGDEQDHCYQKKAWEEGDFTICRKIQGERFAYLVGNPPRDKCFSMVASKKCDPTICDFIQGGQRYFSPTECKQKISRDCP
;
A
#
# COMPACT_ATOMS: atom_id res chain seq x y z
N MET A 1 -28.02 -35.67 15.07
CA MET A 1 -26.90 -36.36 14.40
C MET A 1 -25.71 -35.41 14.41
N ASN A 2 -24.68 -35.71 15.20
CA ASN A 2 -23.48 -34.87 15.35
C ASN A 2 -22.29 -35.63 14.73
N ILE A 3 -21.70 -35.08 13.68
CA ILE A 3 -20.51 -35.65 13.03
C ILE A 3 -19.28 -34.96 13.63
N ARG A 4 -18.52 -35.70 14.43
CA ARG A 4 -17.18 -35.33 14.90
C ARG A 4 -16.17 -35.72 13.82
N VAL A 5 -15.51 -34.74 13.21
CA VAL A 5 -14.36 -34.98 12.33
C VAL A 5 -13.12 -35.12 13.21
N TYR A 6 -12.52 -36.29 13.21
CA TYR A 6 -11.32 -36.63 13.98
C TYR A 6 -10.07 -36.14 13.24
N CYS A 7 -9.29 -35.30 13.92
CA CYS A 7 -7.94 -34.92 13.52
C CYS A 7 -6.99 -36.09 13.86
N MET A 8 -6.56 -36.85 12.85
CA MET A 8 -5.53 -37.86 13.03
C MET A 8 -4.14 -37.22 12.90
N CYS A 9 -3.56 -36.88 14.04
CA CYS A 9 -2.13 -36.65 14.18
C CYS A 9 -1.40 -38.00 14.12
N ALA A 10 -0.73 -38.30 13.01
CA ALA A 10 0.26 -39.36 12.96
C ALA A 10 1.60 -38.82 13.45
N ALA A 11 2.04 -39.31 14.61
CA ALA A 11 3.32 -39.04 15.23
C ALA A 11 4.35 -40.11 14.84
N VAL A 12 5.54 -39.71 14.38
CA VAL A 12 6.81 -40.46 14.44
C VAL A 12 7.93 -39.41 14.59
N ILE A 13 8.34 -39.05 15.81
CA ILE A 13 9.51 -39.53 16.59
C ILE A 13 10.87 -39.39 15.84
N MET A 14 11.71 -38.42 16.25
CA MET A 14 13.03 -38.62 16.87
C MET A 14 13.90 -37.33 16.82
N LEU A 15 13.99 -36.68 17.98
CA LEU A 15 15.21 -36.20 18.64
C LEU A 15 16.39 -35.69 17.75
N SER A 16 16.48 -34.37 17.61
CA SER A 16 17.78 -33.68 17.65
C SER A 16 17.60 -32.32 18.31
N SER A 17 17.97 -32.29 19.59
CA SER A 17 18.00 -31.13 20.46
C SER A 17 19.21 -30.26 20.14
N CYS A 18 18.99 -29.11 19.49
CA CYS A 18 19.89 -27.97 19.59
C CYS A 18 19.26 -26.92 20.49
N SER A 19 19.65 -26.96 21.76
CA SER A 19 19.48 -25.90 22.73
C SER A 19 20.35 -24.70 22.32
N ILE A 20 19.75 -23.54 22.08
CA ILE A 20 20.46 -22.24 22.16
C ILE A 20 19.77 -21.43 23.26
N PRO A 21 20.46 -21.19 24.39
CA PRO A 21 20.01 -20.25 25.42
C PRO A 21 20.65 -18.86 25.22
N TRP A 22 20.10 -17.86 25.93
CA TRP A 22 20.62 -16.50 26.17
C TRP A 22 20.28 -15.47 25.05
N ILE A 23 19.90 -14.21 25.31
CA ILE A 23 20.22 -13.28 26.42
C ILE A 23 19.00 -12.36 26.71
N LYS A 24 18.71 -12.14 28.00
CA LYS A 24 18.05 -10.93 28.55
C LYS A 24 19.16 -10.07 29.16
N ASP A 25 19.17 -8.77 28.87
CA ASP A 25 19.67 -7.64 29.67
C ASP A 25 19.11 -6.37 28.97
N LYS A 26 18.39 -5.40 29.53
CA LYS A 26 18.42 -4.62 30.78
C LYS A 26 19.50 -3.51 30.81
N ASP A 27 19.03 -2.34 31.27
CA ASP A 27 19.74 -1.11 31.68
C ASP A 27 20.06 -0.10 30.55
N ALA A 28 19.46 1.11 30.50
CA ALA A 28 19.42 2.26 31.43
C ALA A 28 20.53 3.30 31.14
N GLY A 29 20.09 4.49 30.70
CA GLY A 29 20.66 5.78 31.11
C GLY A 29 21.96 6.28 30.46
N GLN A 30 21.86 7.35 29.68
CA GLN A 30 22.75 8.53 29.69
C GLN A 30 22.10 9.62 28.82
N THR A 31 21.42 10.62 29.38
CA THR A 31 21.95 11.94 29.79
C THR A 31 22.90 12.57 28.76
N GLY A 32 22.32 13.34 27.84
CA GLY A 32 23.01 14.41 27.12
C GLY A 32 22.43 15.76 27.56
N THR A 33 23.16 16.44 28.45
CA THR A 33 23.16 17.90 28.61
C THR A 33 23.39 18.51 27.22
N GLY A 34 22.46 19.29 26.68
CA GLY A 34 22.37 20.71 27.00
C GLY A 34 23.31 21.49 26.08
N ASP A 35 22.78 21.99 24.96
CA ASP A 35 23.07 23.37 24.60
C ASP A 35 21.98 23.95 23.70
N SER A 36 21.48 25.08 24.16
CA SER A 36 20.51 25.93 23.51
C SER A 36 21.15 26.56 22.28
N ILE A 37 20.70 26.17 21.10
CA ILE A 37 20.66 27.09 19.96
C ILE A 37 19.21 27.11 19.49
N LEU A 38 18.49 28.13 19.96
CA LEU A 38 17.32 28.67 19.31
C LEU A 38 17.74 29.09 17.90
N GLN A 39 17.66 28.16 16.94
CA GLN A 39 17.36 28.57 15.59
C GLN A 39 15.86 28.79 15.52
N GLU A 40 15.53 30.07 15.44
CA GLU A 40 14.23 30.58 15.07
C GLU A 40 13.69 29.74 13.90
N HIS A 41 12.63 28.98 14.15
CA HIS A 41 11.80 28.47 13.08
C HIS A 41 10.96 29.65 12.60
N PRO A 42 11.19 30.20 11.39
CA PRO A 42 10.23 31.14 10.84
C PRO A 42 8.92 30.37 10.61
N ALA A 43 7.94 30.72 11.44
CA ALA A 43 6.53 30.51 11.16
C ALA A 43 6.18 31.33 9.90
N ALA A 44 6.34 30.70 8.74
CA ALA A 44 5.80 31.15 7.48
C ALA A 44 5.44 29.90 6.68
N SER A 45 4.32 29.29 7.07
CA SER A 45 3.54 28.41 6.20
C SER A 45 2.92 29.29 5.12
N ASP A 46 3.77 29.78 4.22
CA ASP A 46 3.38 30.52 3.04
C ASP A 46 3.61 29.59 1.86
N LYS A 47 2.54 28.87 1.51
CA LYS A 47 2.04 28.73 0.15
C LYS A 47 3.09 28.71 -0.98
N LEU A 48 4.13 27.88 -0.86
CA LEU A 48 4.83 27.38 -2.04
C LEU A 48 3.91 26.34 -2.66
N VAL A 49 3.04 26.84 -3.53
CA VAL A 49 2.52 26.09 -4.68
C VAL A 49 3.77 25.65 -5.44
N GLU A 50 4.36 24.56 -4.96
CA GLU A 50 5.33 23.82 -5.72
C GLU A 50 4.51 23.21 -6.85
N GLU A 51 4.41 23.96 -7.95
CA GLU A 51 4.34 23.40 -9.29
C GLU A 51 5.57 22.51 -9.45
N THR A 52 5.56 21.38 -8.74
CA THR A 52 6.34 20.21 -9.08
C THR A 52 5.88 19.91 -10.48
N VAL A 53 6.75 20.24 -11.44
CA VAL A 53 6.56 19.89 -12.85
C VAL A 53 6.15 18.42 -12.86
N ASP A 54 4.89 18.15 -13.20
CA ASP A 54 4.32 16.82 -13.10
C ASP A 54 5.04 15.95 -14.14
N LEU A 55 6.07 15.21 -13.71
CA LEU A 55 6.99 14.47 -14.58
C LEU A 55 6.24 13.52 -15.54
N CYS A 56 5.07 13.03 -15.12
CA CYS A 56 4.26 12.14 -15.94
C CYS A 56 3.62 12.85 -17.15
N VAL A 57 3.47 14.17 -17.14
CA VAL A 57 2.84 14.94 -18.22
C VAL A 57 3.66 14.90 -19.52
N SER A 58 4.99 14.76 -19.44
CA SER A 58 5.85 14.69 -20.63
C SER A 58 5.87 13.30 -21.29
N MET A 59 5.29 12.27 -20.64
CA MET A 59 5.17 10.91 -21.17
C MET A 59 3.86 10.73 -21.95
N GLN A 60 3.73 9.62 -22.69
CA GLN A 60 2.51 9.28 -23.43
C GLN A 60 2.15 7.80 -23.30
N GLY A 61 0.86 7.47 -23.52
CA GLY A 61 0.36 6.09 -23.55
C GLY A 61 0.65 5.29 -22.28
N ASP A 62 1.03 4.02 -22.44
CA ASP A 62 1.29 3.08 -21.35
C ASP A 62 2.36 3.59 -20.36
N GLU A 63 3.38 4.31 -20.83
CA GLU A 63 4.44 4.87 -19.98
C GLU A 63 3.90 5.94 -19.03
N GLN A 64 3.06 6.82 -19.55
CA GLN A 64 2.39 7.84 -18.75
C GLN A 64 1.46 7.22 -17.71
N ASP A 65 0.68 6.21 -18.11
CA ASP A 65 -0.22 5.49 -17.20
C ASP A 65 0.55 4.78 -16.07
N HIS A 66 1.71 4.19 -16.37
CA HIS A 66 2.58 3.59 -15.37
C HIS A 66 3.22 4.64 -14.44
N CYS A 67 3.62 5.79 -14.98
CA CYS A 67 4.12 6.91 -14.19
C CYS A 67 3.09 7.37 -13.16
N TYR A 68 1.85 7.63 -13.59
CA TYR A 68 0.78 8.04 -12.68
C TYR A 68 0.41 6.96 -11.67
N GLN A 69 0.40 5.67 -12.05
CA GLN A 69 0.21 4.56 -11.11
C GLN A 69 1.25 4.57 -9.99
N LYS A 70 2.53 4.72 -10.35
CA LYS A 70 3.63 4.76 -9.39
C LYS A 70 3.50 5.98 -8.48
N LYS A 71 3.29 7.16 -9.04
CA LYS A 71 3.14 8.42 -8.30
C LYS A 71 1.97 8.36 -7.31
N ALA A 72 0.80 7.89 -7.76
CA ALA A 72 -0.37 7.71 -6.91
C ALA A 72 -0.09 6.77 -5.74
N TRP A 73 0.63 5.67 -5.98
CA TRP A 73 1.04 4.75 -4.91
C TRP A 73 2.08 5.37 -3.98
N GLU A 74 3.10 6.07 -4.48
CA GLU A 74 4.13 6.71 -3.64
C GLU A 74 3.50 7.75 -2.70
N GLU A 75 2.63 8.60 -3.23
CA GLU A 75 1.95 9.68 -2.50
C GLU A 75 0.74 9.18 -1.68
N GLY A 76 0.19 8.02 -2.02
CA GLY A 76 -1.07 7.55 -1.42
C GLY A 76 -2.25 8.46 -1.75
N ASP A 77 -2.22 9.10 -2.92
CA ASP A 77 -3.29 9.96 -3.43
C ASP A 77 -4.01 9.27 -4.59
N PHE A 78 -5.26 8.85 -4.33
CA PHE A 78 -6.08 8.17 -5.32
C PHE A 78 -6.56 9.12 -6.43
N THR A 79 -6.55 10.43 -6.21
CA THR A 79 -7.00 11.39 -7.22
C THR A 79 -6.08 11.39 -8.44
N ILE A 80 -4.79 11.07 -8.26
CA ILE A 80 -3.80 10.92 -9.33
C ILE A 80 -4.19 9.78 -10.27
N CYS A 81 -4.82 8.70 -9.78
CA CYS A 81 -5.29 7.59 -10.61
C CYS A 81 -6.28 8.07 -11.70
N ARG A 82 -7.00 9.18 -11.49
CA ARG A 82 -7.94 9.73 -12.48
C ARG A 82 -7.25 10.25 -13.74
N LYS A 83 -5.95 10.53 -13.69
CA LYS A 83 -5.15 11.01 -14.83
C LYS A 83 -4.80 9.88 -15.83
N ILE A 84 -4.90 8.62 -15.41
CA ILE A 84 -4.58 7.43 -16.22
C ILE A 84 -5.62 7.26 -17.34
N GLN A 85 -5.18 7.15 -18.59
CA GLN A 85 -6.06 7.08 -19.76
C GLN A 85 -6.41 5.65 -20.15
N GLY A 86 -5.46 4.72 -20.07
CA GLY A 86 -5.68 3.30 -20.42
C GLY A 86 -5.93 3.08 -21.91
N GLU A 87 -5.32 3.88 -22.78
CA GLU A 87 -5.60 3.89 -24.24
C GLU A 87 -5.45 2.51 -24.88
N ARG A 88 -4.41 1.76 -24.49
CA ARG A 88 -4.19 0.38 -24.93
C ARG A 88 -5.34 -0.56 -24.61
N PHE A 89 -6.15 -0.24 -23.61
CA PHE A 89 -7.26 -1.05 -23.14
C PHE A 89 -8.63 -0.47 -23.50
N ALA A 90 -8.69 0.54 -24.39
CA ALA A 90 -9.93 1.19 -24.80
C ALA A 90 -10.96 0.24 -25.45
N TYR A 91 -10.53 -0.94 -25.91
CA TYR A 91 -11.42 -1.99 -26.44
C TYR A 91 -12.13 -2.82 -25.35
N LEU A 92 -11.78 -2.62 -24.08
CA LEU A 92 -12.36 -3.32 -22.94
C LEU A 92 -13.40 -2.44 -22.24
N VAL A 93 -14.37 -3.09 -21.60
CA VAL A 93 -15.23 -2.41 -20.63
C VAL A 93 -14.40 -2.13 -19.37
N GLY A 94 -14.24 -0.85 -19.04
CA GLY A 94 -13.47 -0.38 -17.88
C GLY A 94 -12.12 0.23 -18.27
N ASN A 95 -11.27 0.46 -17.27
CA ASN A 95 -9.91 0.97 -17.46
C ASN A 95 -8.96 0.20 -16.53
N PRO A 96 -8.44 -0.97 -16.95
CA PRO A 96 -7.66 -1.84 -16.08
C PRO A 96 -6.42 -1.18 -15.45
N PRO A 97 -5.63 -0.34 -16.15
CA PRO A 97 -4.54 0.43 -15.53
C PRO A 97 -5.02 1.36 -14.40
N ARG A 98 -6.15 2.05 -14.60
CA ARG A 98 -6.75 2.95 -13.60
C ARG A 98 -7.33 2.17 -12.42
N ASP A 99 -8.04 1.08 -12.68
CA ASP A 99 -8.62 0.23 -11.63
C ASP A 99 -7.53 -0.41 -10.76
N LYS A 100 -6.41 -0.84 -11.37
CA LYS A 100 -5.22 -1.30 -10.66
C LYS A 100 -4.67 -0.20 -9.75
N CYS A 101 -4.60 1.05 -10.24
CA CYS A 101 -4.13 2.19 -9.46
C CYS A 101 -4.96 2.38 -8.18
N PHE A 102 -6.29 2.43 -8.30
CA PHE A 102 -7.17 2.54 -7.14
C PHE A 102 -6.96 1.40 -6.15
N SER A 103 -6.87 0.15 -6.62
CA SER A 103 -6.64 -1.00 -5.74
C SER A 103 -5.31 -0.93 -4.99
N MET A 104 -4.23 -0.47 -5.66
CA MET A 104 -2.91 -0.31 -5.02
C MET A 104 -2.93 0.79 -3.96
N VAL A 105 -3.55 1.94 -4.26
CA VAL A 105 -3.67 3.05 -3.28
C VAL A 105 -4.56 2.65 -2.11
N ALA A 106 -5.69 1.98 -2.36
CA ALA A 106 -6.58 1.46 -1.34
C ALA A 106 -5.85 0.49 -0.39
N SER A 107 -5.03 -0.41 -0.95
CA SER A 107 -4.18 -1.33 -0.17
C SER A 107 -3.15 -0.56 0.68
N LYS A 108 -2.48 0.45 0.11
CA LYS A 108 -1.49 1.26 0.82
C LYS A 108 -2.08 2.06 1.98
N LYS A 109 -3.28 2.62 1.79
CA LYS A 109 -3.96 3.43 2.81
C LYS A 109 -4.80 2.59 3.79
N CYS A 110 -4.97 1.30 3.52
CA CYS A 110 -5.93 0.45 4.20
C CYS A 110 -7.35 1.03 4.21
N ASP A 111 -7.74 1.67 3.10
CA ASP A 111 -9.03 2.35 2.96
C ASP A 111 -9.91 1.64 1.91
N PRO A 112 -10.89 0.83 2.34
CA PRO A 112 -11.76 0.09 1.43
C PRO A 112 -12.72 0.96 0.63
N THR A 113 -12.93 2.23 1.02
CA THR A 113 -13.81 3.15 0.27
C THR A 113 -13.22 3.55 -1.07
N ILE A 114 -11.89 3.52 -1.22
CA ILE A 114 -11.21 3.81 -2.48
C ILE A 114 -11.55 2.74 -3.55
N CYS A 115 -11.86 1.51 -3.14
CA CYS A 115 -12.28 0.46 -4.06
C CYS A 115 -13.60 0.78 -4.79
N ASP A 116 -14.41 1.72 -4.29
CA ASP A 116 -15.68 2.11 -4.92
C ASP A 116 -15.47 2.90 -6.22
N PHE A 117 -14.25 3.39 -6.47
CA PHE A 117 -13.89 4.04 -7.74
C PHE A 117 -13.50 3.06 -8.84
N ILE A 118 -13.37 1.77 -8.53
CA ILE A 118 -13.07 0.73 -9.52
C ILE A 118 -14.31 0.48 -10.36
N GLN A 119 -14.19 0.64 -11.68
CA GLN A 119 -15.29 0.32 -12.60
C GLN A 119 -15.36 -1.20 -12.84
N GLY A 120 -14.19 -1.82 -12.97
CA GLY A 120 -14.03 -3.24 -13.23
C GLY A 120 -14.44 -3.66 -14.64
N GLY A 121 -14.38 -4.97 -14.88
CA GLY A 121 -14.68 -5.61 -16.15
C GLY A 121 -14.64 -7.12 -16.01
N GLN A 122 -15.11 -7.87 -17.01
CA GLN A 122 -15.33 -9.32 -16.91
C GLN A 122 -14.10 -10.17 -16.51
N ARG A 123 -12.88 -9.62 -16.54
CA ARG A 123 -11.64 -10.33 -16.17
C ARG A 123 -10.63 -9.49 -15.37
N TYR A 124 -11.02 -8.33 -14.87
CA TYR A 124 -10.12 -7.38 -14.22
C TYR A 124 -10.60 -7.03 -12.81
N PHE A 125 -9.82 -6.19 -12.12
CA PHE A 125 -10.07 -5.73 -10.76
C PHE A 125 -11.54 -5.36 -10.53
N SER A 126 -12.17 -5.97 -9.53
CA SER A 126 -13.51 -5.58 -9.08
C SER A 126 -13.46 -4.83 -7.73
N PRO A 127 -14.46 -3.99 -7.42
CA PRO A 127 -14.58 -3.37 -6.10
C PRO A 127 -14.58 -4.40 -4.97
N THR A 128 -15.25 -5.53 -5.17
CA THR A 128 -15.37 -6.59 -4.16
C THR A 128 -14.04 -7.26 -3.86
N GLU A 129 -13.29 -7.67 -4.89
CA GLU A 129 -11.97 -8.28 -4.69
C GLU A 129 -10.99 -7.30 -4.04
N CYS A 130 -11.06 -6.02 -4.42
CA CYS A 130 -10.27 -4.96 -3.80
C CYS A 130 -10.57 -4.85 -2.29
N LYS A 131 -11.84 -4.81 -1.89
CA LYS A 131 -12.24 -4.74 -0.48
C LYS A 131 -11.83 -5.98 0.30
N GLN A 132 -12.04 -7.17 -0.27
CA GLN A 132 -11.62 -8.44 0.35
C GLN A 132 -10.12 -8.49 0.57
N LYS A 133 -9.33 -8.02 -0.40
CA LYS A 133 -7.88 -7.90 -0.27
C LYS A 133 -7.50 -6.99 0.90
N ILE A 134 -8.12 -5.81 1.01
CA ILE A 134 -7.85 -4.88 2.10
C ILE A 134 -8.21 -5.49 3.45
N SER A 135 -9.38 -6.14 3.57
CA SER A 135 -9.78 -6.81 4.81
C SER A 135 -8.83 -7.93 5.25
N ARG A 136 -8.07 -8.53 4.32
CA ARG A 136 -7.08 -9.57 4.62
C ARG A 136 -5.70 -8.98 4.94
N ASP A 137 -5.29 -7.97 4.17
CA ASP A 137 -3.92 -7.47 4.17
C ASP A 137 -3.70 -6.32 5.18
N CYS A 138 -4.78 -5.67 5.66
CA CYS A 138 -4.73 -4.58 6.62
C CYS A 138 -5.28 -5.01 7.99
N PRO A 139 -4.45 -4.98 9.06
CA PRO A 139 -4.82 -5.39 10.42
C PRO A 139 -5.71 -4.37 11.15
#